data_AF-A0AAU5UBE8-F1
#
_entry.id   AF-A0AAU5UBE8-F1
#
_cell.length_a   1.000
_cell.length_b   1.000
_cell.length_c   1.000
_cell.angle_alpha   90.00
_cell.angle_beta   90.00
_cell.angle_gamma   90.00
#
_symmetry.space_group_name_H-M   'P 1'
#
loop_
_entity.id
_entity.type
_entity.pdbx_description
1 polymer ?
#
loop_
_entity_poly.entity_id
_entity_poly.type
_entity_poly.pdbx_seq_one_letter_code
_entity_poly.pdbx_strand_id
1 'polypeptide(L)'
;MLLRFVSRVLLCALVLVPAGCASTDADAPAWAGGLATVQESHLPVQARETLRLIDAGGPFPYQKDGSVFGNFEGLLPAHQRGYYHEYTVPTPGSRDRGARRIVTGRGDEIYYTDDHYDSFRAVLR
;
A
#
# COMPACT_ATOMS: atom_id res chain seq x y z
N MET A 1 26.57 19.72 -67.65
CA MET A 1 25.56 20.79 -67.71
C MET A 1 24.45 20.51 -66.72
N LEU A 2 24.24 21.48 -65.83
CA LEU A 2 23.01 21.87 -65.13
C LEU A 2 22.21 20.81 -64.33
N LEU A 3 22.18 20.90 -63.00
CA LEU A 3 21.34 21.82 -62.18
C LEU A 3 19.93 21.24 -61.96
N ARG A 4 19.63 20.84 -60.72
CA ARG A 4 18.53 21.43 -59.92
C ARG A 4 18.39 20.77 -58.54
N PHE A 5 18.79 21.55 -57.55
CA PHE A 5 18.30 21.58 -56.17
C PHE A 5 16.76 21.45 -56.11
N VAL A 6 16.25 20.59 -55.23
CA VAL A 6 15.05 20.89 -54.43
C VAL A 6 15.26 20.33 -53.02
N SER A 7 15.45 21.24 -52.08
CA SER A 7 15.44 20.99 -50.65
C SER A 7 14.16 20.27 -50.23
N ARG A 8 14.28 19.19 -49.46
CA ARG A 8 13.25 18.77 -48.52
C ARG A 8 13.86 18.78 -47.14
N VAL A 9 13.58 19.85 -46.42
CA VAL A 9 13.81 19.99 -44.98
C VAL A 9 13.06 18.83 -44.31
N LEU A 10 13.79 17.85 -43.79
CA LEU A 10 13.22 16.86 -42.88
C LEU A 10 13.11 17.56 -41.52
N LEU A 11 11.90 17.97 -41.18
CA LEU A 11 11.57 18.50 -39.87
C LEU A 11 11.69 17.37 -38.85
N CYS A 12 12.75 17.36 -38.04
CA CYS A 12 12.82 16.51 -36.84
C CYS A 12 11.73 16.97 -35.87
N ALA A 13 10.58 16.29 -35.86
CA ALA A 13 9.63 16.39 -34.77
C ALA A 13 10.26 15.73 -33.53
N LEU A 14 10.85 16.56 -32.66
CA LEU A 14 11.27 16.15 -31.33
C LEU A 14 10.01 15.82 -30.53
N VAL A 15 9.65 14.54 -30.48
CA VAL A 15 8.62 14.06 -29.58
C VAL A 15 9.18 14.17 -28.17
N LEU A 16 8.80 15.23 -27.45
CA LEU A 16 8.95 15.31 -26.01
C LEU A 16 8.05 14.23 -25.42
N VAL A 17 8.61 13.07 -25.14
CA VAL A 17 7.97 12.09 -24.26
C VAL A 17 8.04 12.70 -22.86
N PRO A 18 6.91 13.04 -22.20
CA PRO A 18 6.98 13.34 -20.79
C PRO A 18 7.40 12.03 -20.11
N ALA A 19 8.62 12.03 -19.55
CA ALA A 19 9.03 11.01 -18.61
C ALA A 19 8.03 11.08 -17.45
N GLY A 20 7.02 10.21 -17.49
CA GLY A 20 6.18 9.95 -16.33
C GLY A 20 7.11 9.49 -15.23
N CYS A 21 7.10 10.20 -14.11
CA CYS A 21 7.77 9.77 -12.89
C CYS A 21 7.19 8.39 -12.53
N ALA A 22 7.89 7.32 -12.87
CA ALA A 22 7.73 6.06 -12.18
C ALA A 22 8.26 6.30 -10.78
N SER A 23 7.37 6.39 -9.79
CA SER A 23 7.74 6.31 -8.38
C SER A 23 8.53 5.01 -8.22
N THR A 24 9.84 5.14 -8.04
CA THR A 24 10.73 4.01 -7.84
C THR A 24 10.34 3.30 -6.54
N ASP A 25 9.96 2.03 -6.62
CA ASP A 25 9.87 1.06 -5.52
C ASP A 25 11.20 0.87 -4.73
N ALA A 26 12.22 1.70 -4.99
CA ALA A 26 13.57 1.54 -4.48
C ALA A 26 13.73 1.86 -2.99
N ASP A 27 12.78 2.56 -2.37
CA ASP A 27 12.81 2.94 -0.94
C ASP A 27 11.88 2.08 -0.06
N ALA A 28 11.16 1.10 -0.63
CA ALA A 28 10.31 0.23 0.17
C ALA A 28 11.17 -0.79 0.96
N PRO A 29 10.90 -0.99 2.26
CA PRO A 29 11.62 -1.99 3.04
C PRO A 29 11.36 -3.39 2.49
N ALA A 30 12.33 -4.30 2.64
CA ALA A 30 12.24 -5.65 2.07
C ALA A 30 10.98 -6.42 2.49
N TRP A 31 10.48 -6.18 3.71
CA TRP A 31 9.27 -6.81 4.21
C TRP A 31 7.99 -6.39 3.45
N ALA A 32 8.00 -5.24 2.75
CA ALA A 32 6.86 -4.82 1.95
C ALA A 32 6.57 -5.79 0.79
N GLY A 33 7.53 -6.64 0.41
CA GLY A 33 7.28 -7.74 -0.54
C GLY A 33 6.83 -7.28 -1.93
N GLY A 34 7.17 -6.06 -2.34
CA GLY A 34 6.72 -5.45 -3.61
C GLY A 34 5.31 -4.87 -3.57
N LEU A 35 4.67 -4.78 -2.40
CA LEU A 35 3.42 -4.06 -2.22
C LEU A 35 3.62 -2.55 -2.41
N ALA A 36 2.59 -1.87 -2.90
CA ALA A 36 2.54 -0.42 -2.87
C ALA A 36 2.70 0.10 -1.44
N THR A 37 3.40 1.22 -1.26
CA THR A 37 3.65 1.80 0.06
C THR A 37 2.73 2.98 0.34
N VAL A 38 2.51 3.27 1.63
CA VAL A 38 1.80 4.47 2.10
C VAL A 38 2.42 4.94 3.42
N GLN A 39 2.71 6.24 3.53
CA GLN A 39 3.12 6.83 4.80
C GLN A 39 1.96 6.79 5.80
N GLU A 40 2.23 6.50 7.08
CA GLU A 40 1.22 6.54 8.14
C GLU A 40 0.43 7.87 8.15
N SER A 41 1.13 8.98 7.93
CA SER A 41 0.54 10.32 7.87
C SER A 41 -0.50 10.51 6.75
N HIS A 42 -0.51 9.64 5.73
CA HIS A 42 -1.49 9.66 4.64
C HIS A 42 -2.67 8.71 4.88
N LEU A 43 -2.62 7.87 5.92
CA LEU A 43 -3.76 7.01 6.26
C LEU A 43 -4.96 7.81 6.78
N PRO A 44 -6.18 7.26 6.69
CA PRO A 44 -7.33 7.82 7.41
C PRO A 44 -7.04 7.95 8.90
N VAL A 45 -7.63 8.96 9.56
CA VAL A 45 -7.43 9.19 11.00
C VAL A 45 -7.79 7.96 11.84
N GLN A 46 -8.81 7.21 11.44
CA GLN A 46 -9.22 5.98 12.13
C GLN A 46 -8.14 4.89 12.08
N ALA A 47 -7.40 4.79 10.98
CA ALA A 47 -6.31 3.83 10.86
C ALA A 47 -5.13 4.21 11.77
N ARG A 48 -4.77 5.50 11.82
CA ARG A 48 -3.76 6.00 12.76
C ARG A 48 -4.14 5.79 14.22
N GLU A 49 -5.43 5.93 14.54
CA GLU A 49 -5.92 5.64 15.90
C GLU A 49 -5.85 4.15 16.23
N THR A 50 -6.19 3.27 15.26
CA THR A 50 -5.98 1.82 15.41
C THR A 50 -4.50 1.49 15.62
N LEU A 51 -3.59 2.15 14.89
CA LEU A 51 -2.14 1.98 15.07
C LEU A 51 -1.69 2.37 16.48
N ARG A 52 -2.19 3.48 17.04
CA ARG A 52 -1.94 3.85 18.45
C ARG A 52 -2.44 2.79 19.44
N LEU A 53 -3.61 2.21 19.20
CA LEU A 53 -4.13 1.13 20.05
C LEU A 53 -3.26 -0.12 19.96
N ILE A 54 -2.74 -0.46 18.78
CA ILE A 54 -1.82 -1.58 18.60
C ILE A 54 -0.54 -1.34 19.41
N ASP A 55 0.05 -0.15 19.31
CA ASP A 55 1.26 0.22 20.06
C ASP A 55 1.05 0.16 21.59
N ALA A 56 -0.16 0.53 22.05
CA ALA A 56 -0.53 0.47 23.46
C ALA A 56 -0.91 -0.95 23.95
N GLY A 57 -1.06 -1.92 23.04
CA GLY A 57 -1.56 -3.27 23.35
C GLY A 57 -3.06 -3.33 23.65
N GLY A 58 -3.84 -2.37 23.16
CA GLY A 58 -5.28 -2.25 23.38
C GLY A 58 -5.66 -1.23 24.48
N PRO A 59 -6.89 -1.28 25.00
CA PRO A 59 -7.95 -2.25 24.69
C PRO A 59 -8.47 -2.09 23.26
N PHE A 60 -8.81 -3.21 22.61
CA PHE A 60 -9.35 -3.19 21.26
C PHE A 60 -10.89 -3.18 21.24
N PRO A 61 -11.51 -2.38 20.35
CA PRO A 61 -12.96 -2.19 20.36
C PRO A 61 -13.75 -3.38 19.80
N TYR A 62 -13.14 -4.23 18.96
CA TYR A 62 -13.84 -5.37 18.37
C TYR A 62 -13.25 -6.70 18.82
N GLN A 63 -14.11 -7.70 19.02
CA GLN A 63 -13.72 -9.04 19.49
C GLN A 63 -12.72 -9.78 18.58
N LYS A 64 -12.64 -9.38 17.30
CA LYS A 64 -11.72 -9.98 16.32
C LYS A 64 -10.36 -9.29 16.24
N ASP A 65 -10.21 -8.14 16.88
CA ASP A 65 -8.96 -7.39 16.84
C ASP A 65 -7.88 -8.16 17.62
N GLY A 66 -6.71 -8.29 17.01
CA GLY A 66 -5.62 -9.13 17.52
C GLY A 66 -5.79 -10.62 17.23
N SER A 67 -6.79 -11.03 16.46
CA SER A 67 -6.88 -12.42 16.00
C SER A 67 -5.91 -12.71 14.85
N VAL A 68 -5.53 -13.97 14.69
CA VAL A 68 -4.60 -14.39 13.63
C VAL A 68 -5.22 -14.15 12.25
N PHE A 69 -4.50 -13.41 11.41
CA PHE A 69 -4.79 -13.28 9.98
C PHE A 69 -4.14 -14.44 9.21
N GLY A 70 -4.94 -15.13 8.39
CA GLY A 70 -4.52 -16.38 7.74
C GLY A 70 -3.63 -16.20 6.50
N ASN A 71 -3.73 -15.05 5.81
CA ASN A 71 -3.09 -14.80 4.51
C ASN A 71 -3.33 -15.95 3.49
N PHE A 72 -4.57 -16.42 3.37
CA PHE A 72 -4.91 -17.60 2.55
C PHE A 72 -4.77 -17.34 1.04
N GLU A 73 -5.01 -16.09 0.65
CA GLU A 73 -4.90 -15.57 -0.69
C GLU A 73 -3.44 -15.27 -1.07
N GLY A 74 -2.53 -15.27 -0.09
CA GLY A 74 -1.09 -15.09 -0.31
C GLY A 74 -0.70 -13.70 -0.80
N LEU A 75 -1.48 -12.67 -0.46
CA LEU A 75 -1.20 -11.28 -0.87
C LEU A 75 -0.09 -10.63 -0.04
N LEU A 76 0.14 -11.11 1.18
CA LEU A 76 1.30 -10.75 1.99
C LEU A 76 2.41 -11.80 1.83
N PRO A 77 3.68 -11.46 2.12
CA PRO A 77 4.78 -12.43 2.14
C PRO A 77 4.43 -13.72 2.91
N ALA A 78 4.92 -14.85 2.41
CA ALA A 78 4.59 -16.15 2.99
C ALA A 78 5.37 -16.38 4.30
N HIS A 79 4.65 -16.56 5.40
CA HIS A 79 5.19 -16.90 6.72
C HIS A 79 4.37 -18.01 7.39
N GLN A 80 4.88 -18.54 8.50
CA GLN A 80 4.17 -19.56 9.29
C GLN A 80 2.82 -19.02 9.82
N ARG A 81 1.85 -19.91 10.06
CA ARG A 81 0.59 -19.54 10.69
C ARG A 81 0.79 -18.85 12.06
N GLY A 82 0.04 -17.78 12.30
CA GLY A 82 0.17 -16.97 13.52
C GLY A 82 1.24 -15.88 13.42
N TYR A 83 1.85 -15.70 12.25
CA TYR A 83 2.74 -14.57 11.99
C TYR A 83 1.97 -13.24 11.95
N TYR A 84 0.83 -13.23 11.26
CA TYR A 84 0.03 -12.04 11.03
C TYR A 84 -1.17 -11.95 11.99
N HIS A 85 -1.52 -10.73 12.39
CA HIS A 85 -2.69 -10.43 13.22
C HIS A 85 -3.51 -9.28 12.60
N GLU A 86 -4.83 -9.35 12.69
CA GLU A 86 -5.74 -8.35 12.11
C GLU A 86 -6.34 -7.41 13.16
N TYR A 87 -6.56 -6.16 12.76
CA TYR A 87 -7.20 -5.13 13.57
C TYR A 87 -8.18 -4.32 12.73
N THR A 88 -9.35 -4.06 13.29
CA THR A 88 -10.39 -3.29 12.63
C THR A 88 -10.01 -1.81 12.56
N VAL A 89 -10.19 -1.21 11.39
CA VAL A 89 -10.17 0.24 11.22
C VAL A 89 -11.62 0.71 11.08
N PRO A 90 -12.16 1.47 12.07
CA PRO A 90 -13.54 1.96 12.00
C PRO A 90 -13.82 2.74 10.72
N THR A 91 -14.94 2.43 10.07
CA THR A 91 -15.44 3.20 8.92
C THR A 91 -16.55 4.15 9.41
N PRO A 92 -16.37 5.48 9.33
CA PRO A 92 -17.38 6.42 9.79
C PRO A 92 -18.75 6.15 9.18
N GLY A 93 -19.78 6.09 10.03
CA GLY A 93 -21.16 5.83 9.60
C GLY A 93 -21.49 4.37 9.31
N SER A 94 -20.51 3.44 9.35
CA SER A 94 -20.83 2.02 9.25
C SER A 94 -21.56 1.51 10.50
N ARG A 95 -22.47 0.56 10.31
CA ARG A 95 -23.17 -0.16 11.38
C ARG A 95 -22.45 -1.44 11.80
N ASP A 96 -21.43 -1.84 11.06
CA ASP A 96 -20.61 -3.02 11.29
C ASP A 96 -19.12 -2.64 11.39
N ARG A 97 -18.22 -3.63 11.31
CA ARG A 97 -16.77 -3.44 11.34
C ARG A 97 -16.22 -2.72 10.09
N GLY A 98 -17.01 -2.59 9.02
CA GLY A 98 -16.57 -2.09 7.72
C GLY A 98 -15.56 -3.01 7.03
N ALA A 99 -14.99 -2.56 5.92
CA ALA A 99 -14.01 -3.31 5.12
C ALA A 99 -12.55 -3.05 5.53
N ARG A 100 -12.28 -1.94 6.23
CA ARG A 100 -10.92 -1.46 6.46
C ARG A 100 -10.21 -2.19 7.61
N ARG A 101 -8.94 -2.55 7.42
CA ARG A 101 -8.15 -3.27 8.41
C ARG A 101 -6.69 -2.83 8.41
N ILE A 102 -6.06 -2.98 9.57
CA ILE A 102 -4.60 -3.08 9.69
C ILE A 102 -4.27 -4.56 9.91
N VAL A 103 -3.22 -5.04 9.24
CA VAL A 103 -2.61 -6.33 9.51
C VAL A 103 -1.17 -6.08 9.96
N THR A 104 -0.76 -6.67 11.08
CA THR A 104 0.62 -6.58 11.56
C THR A 104 1.34 -7.91 11.41
N GLY A 105 2.61 -7.86 11.03
CA GLY A 105 3.54 -8.98 11.09
C GLY A 105 4.41 -8.91 12.35
N ARG A 106 5.67 -9.35 12.24
CA ARG A 106 6.67 -9.17 13.31
C ARG A 106 7.44 -7.86 13.10
N GLY A 107 8.06 -7.38 14.18
CA GLY A 107 8.79 -6.11 14.14
C GLY A 107 7.84 -4.98 13.75
N ASP A 108 8.25 -4.18 12.76
CA ASP A 108 7.51 -3.00 12.29
C ASP A 108 6.69 -3.28 11.01
N GLU A 109 6.43 -4.55 10.68
CA GLU A 109 5.63 -4.92 9.52
C GLU A 109 4.16 -4.55 9.72
N ILE A 110 3.68 -3.61 8.91
CA ILE A 110 2.32 -3.10 8.99
C ILE A 110 1.74 -2.98 7.59
N TYR A 111 0.55 -3.52 7.40
CA TYR A 111 -0.17 -3.50 6.13
C TYR A 111 -1.56 -2.92 6.34
N TYR A 112 -2.03 -2.12 5.39
CA TYR A 112 -3.35 -1.53 5.39
C TYR A 112 -4.16 -2.05 4.18
N THR A 113 -5.41 -2.40 4.44
CA THR A 113 -6.42 -2.70 3.42
C THR A 113 -7.65 -1.83 3.69
N ASP A 114 -8.24 -1.28 2.65
CA ASP A 114 -9.51 -0.55 2.69
C ASP A 114 -10.67 -1.28 1.99
N ASP A 115 -10.41 -2.49 1.52
CA ASP A 115 -11.26 -3.31 0.65
C ASP A 115 -11.44 -4.75 1.17
N HIS A 116 -11.30 -4.97 2.47
CA HIS A 116 -11.53 -6.26 3.12
C HIS A 116 -10.61 -7.38 2.60
N TYR A 117 -9.30 -7.08 2.60
CA TYR A 117 -8.20 -7.99 2.22
C TYR A 117 -8.10 -8.30 0.72
N ASP A 118 -8.81 -7.58 -0.15
CA ASP A 118 -8.68 -7.74 -1.61
C ASP A 118 -7.37 -7.10 -2.13
N SER A 119 -6.86 -6.07 -1.45
CA SER A 119 -5.54 -5.48 -1.71
C SER A 119 -4.89 -4.92 -0.45
N PHE A 120 -3.57 -4.73 -0.51
CA PHE A 120 -2.78 -4.22 0.60
C PHE A 120 -1.81 -3.12 0.19
N ARG A 121 -1.52 -2.24 1.14
CA ARG A 121 -0.39 -1.32 1.09
C ARG A 121 0.49 -1.51 2.31
N ALA A 122 1.80 -1.55 2.12
CA ALA A 122 2.77 -1.51 3.22
C ALA A 122 2.79 -0.11 3.85
N VAL A 123 2.59 -0.03 5.16
CA VAL A 123 2.55 1.22 5.90
C VAL A 123 3.95 1.56 6.38
N LEU A 124 4.45 2.71 5.97
CA LEU A 124 5.74 3.24 6.38
C LEU A 124 5.54 4.20 7.56
N ARG A 125 6.19 3.90 8.69
CA ARG A 125 6.21 4.72 9.90
C ARG A 125 7.53 5.47 10.03
#